data_AF-A0AAD8Z1Y5-F1
#
_entry.id   AF-A0AAD8Z1Y5-F1
#
_cell.length_a   1.000
_cell.length_b   1.000
_cell.length_c   1.000
_cell.angle_alpha   90.00
_cell.angle_beta   90.00
_cell.angle_gamma   90.00
#
_symmetry.space_group_name_H-M   'P 1'
#
loop_
_entity.id
_entity.type
_entity.pdbx_description
1 polymer ?
#
loop_
_entity_poly.entity_id
_entity_poly.type
_entity_poly.pdbx_seq_one_letter_code
_entity_poly.pdbx_strand_id
1 'polypeptide(L)'
;MCLSGQYYEQEGEAQKKACQFRRSFLGRCSGLADPTFGYAQGQPCVLIKMNRIIGLKPAGDPQINCTTKGENSLQIQYFPQDGHIDKMYFPYYGKKAQSGYVQPLVAMNLLLSKENYNQDITVECRVEGSNLKNNDDRDKFLGRVTFRLLVTE
;
A
#
# COMPACT_ATOMS: atom_id res chain seq x y z
N MET A 1 -7.57 -8.45 20.81
CA MET A 1 -8.41 -8.02 19.67
C MET A 1 -7.58 -7.02 18.87
N CYS A 2 -7.71 -6.98 17.55
CA CYS A 2 -7.01 -5.99 16.72
C CYS A 2 -7.73 -4.66 16.83
N LEU A 3 -7.12 -3.69 17.53
CA LEU A 3 -7.68 -2.36 17.73
C LEU A 3 -7.04 -1.40 16.74
N SER A 4 -7.87 -0.75 15.93
CA SER A 4 -7.43 0.24 14.94
C SER A 4 -6.64 1.37 15.61
N GLY A 5 -5.54 1.77 15.00
CA GLY A 5 -4.66 2.83 15.50
C GLY A 5 -3.72 2.42 16.63
N GLN A 6 -3.76 1.17 17.10
CA GLN A 6 -2.89 0.66 18.16
C GLN A 6 -2.02 -0.50 17.65
N TYR A 7 -0.79 -0.62 18.16
CA TYR A 7 0.03 -1.78 17.88
C TYR A 7 -0.61 -3.06 18.46
N TYR A 8 -0.53 -4.16 17.71
CA TYR A 8 -1.02 -5.45 18.19
C TYR A 8 0.08 -6.23 18.90
N GLU A 9 0.47 -5.74 20.08
CA GLU A 9 1.52 -6.34 20.89
C GLU A 9 1.02 -7.58 21.63
N GLN A 10 1.82 -8.64 21.60
CA GLN A 10 1.52 -9.92 22.23
C GLN A 10 2.78 -10.39 22.97
N GLU A 11 2.72 -10.44 24.30
CA GLU A 11 3.79 -10.95 25.15
C GLU A 11 3.56 -12.43 25.52
N GLY A 12 4.62 -13.16 25.86
CA GLY A 12 4.56 -14.50 26.47
C GLY A 12 4.07 -15.67 25.58
N GLU A 13 3.31 -15.43 24.51
CA GLU A 13 2.78 -16.50 23.66
C GLU A 13 3.81 -16.98 22.61
N ALA A 14 4.01 -18.29 22.47
CA ALA A 14 4.87 -18.85 21.41
C ALA A 14 4.23 -18.75 20.00
N GLN A 15 2.89 -18.83 19.93
CA GLN A 15 2.09 -18.64 18.73
C GLN A 15 1.28 -17.36 18.87
N LYS A 16 1.58 -16.36 18.03
CA LYS A 16 0.95 -15.05 17.98
C LYS A 16 -0.22 -15.06 16.99
N LYS A 17 -1.29 -14.37 17.35
CA LYS A 17 -2.44 -14.12 16.49
C LYS A 17 -2.12 -13.01 15.47
N ALA A 18 -2.85 -13.01 14.35
CA ALA A 18 -2.67 -12.02 13.29
C ALA A 18 -3.98 -11.30 12.98
N CYS A 19 -3.89 -10.00 12.71
CA CYS A 19 -5.00 -9.21 12.23
C CYS A 19 -5.32 -9.57 10.79
N GLN A 20 -6.61 -9.76 10.51
CA GLN A 20 -7.08 -10.12 9.18
C GLN A 20 -7.21 -8.86 8.32
N PHE A 21 -6.61 -8.90 7.13
CA PHE A 21 -6.83 -7.90 6.10
C PHE A 21 -7.88 -8.42 5.11
N ARG A 22 -9.04 -7.75 5.04
CA ARG A 22 -10.12 -8.16 4.13
C ARG A 22 -9.94 -7.49 2.77
N ARG A 23 -10.12 -8.26 1.69
CA ARG A 23 -10.11 -7.73 0.31
C ARG A 23 -11.07 -6.55 0.12
N SER A 24 -12.20 -6.54 0.83
CA SER A 24 -13.18 -5.44 0.79
C SER A 24 -12.61 -4.08 1.19
N PHE A 25 -11.52 -4.03 1.97
CA PHE A 25 -10.85 -2.77 2.33
C PHE A 25 -10.19 -2.07 1.13
N LEU A 26 -9.97 -2.79 0.04
CA LEU A 26 -9.45 -2.24 -1.22
C LEU A 26 -10.56 -1.59 -2.07
N GLY A 27 -11.80 -1.49 -1.57
CA GLY A 27 -12.89 -0.79 -2.24
C GLY A 27 -13.15 -1.32 -3.66
N ARG A 28 -13.22 -0.41 -4.65
CA ARG A 28 -13.39 -0.78 -6.07
C ARG A 28 -12.22 -1.61 -6.62
N CYS A 29 -11.04 -1.49 -6.03
CA CYS A 29 -9.84 -2.26 -6.40
C CYS A 29 -9.78 -3.65 -5.74
N SER A 30 -10.85 -4.10 -5.08
CA SER A 30 -10.87 -5.38 -4.37
C SER A 30 -10.98 -6.61 -5.27
N GLY A 31 -11.37 -6.43 -6.53
CA GLY A 31 -11.69 -7.55 -7.42
C GLY A 31 -13.03 -8.22 -7.12
N LEU A 32 -13.87 -7.62 -6.26
CA LEU A 32 -15.18 -8.19 -5.86
C LEU A 32 -16.30 -7.76 -6.81
N ALA A 33 -16.36 -6.47 -7.14
CA ALA A 33 -17.34 -5.92 -8.09
C ALA A 33 -16.79 -5.92 -9.54
N ASP A 34 -15.50 -5.61 -9.69
CA ASP A 34 -14.81 -5.64 -10.98
C ASP A 34 -13.60 -6.58 -10.90
N PRO A 35 -13.65 -7.76 -11.53
CA PRO A 35 -12.54 -8.73 -11.51
C PRO A 35 -11.34 -8.28 -12.36
N THR A 36 -11.48 -7.24 -13.18
CA THR A 36 -10.41 -6.70 -14.02
C THR A 36 -9.62 -5.60 -13.32
N PHE A 37 -9.97 -5.22 -12.09
CA PHE A 37 -9.25 -4.23 -11.28
C PHE A 37 -9.07 -2.89 -12.00
N GLY A 38 -10.08 -2.45 -12.76
CA GLY A 38 -10.06 -1.19 -13.50
C GLY A 38 -9.29 -1.24 -14.83
N TYR A 39 -8.58 -2.33 -15.13
CA TYR A 39 -7.75 -2.43 -16.34
C TYR A 39 -8.60 -2.42 -17.62
N ALA A 40 -9.77 -3.07 -17.61
CA ALA A 40 -10.64 -3.11 -18.79
C ALA A 40 -11.26 -1.74 -19.14
N GLN A 41 -11.34 -0.82 -18.17
CA GLN A 41 -11.88 0.53 -18.35
C GLN A 41 -10.78 1.59 -18.53
N GLY A 42 -9.51 1.17 -18.67
CA GLY A 42 -8.38 2.10 -18.79
C GLY A 42 -8.11 2.89 -17.50
N GLN A 43 -8.57 2.44 -16.34
CA GLN A 43 -8.32 3.07 -15.03
C GLN A 43 -7.77 2.04 -14.05
N PRO A 44 -6.51 1.60 -14.21
CA PRO A 44 -5.98 0.46 -13.49
C PRO A 44 -5.82 0.74 -11.99
N CYS A 45 -6.12 -0.28 -11.19
CA CYS A 45 -5.76 -0.35 -9.78
C CYS A 45 -4.40 -1.04 -9.62
N VAL A 46 -3.45 -0.36 -8.97
CA VAL A 46 -2.15 -0.91 -8.60
C VAL A 46 -2.10 -1.15 -7.10
N LEU A 47 -1.62 -2.33 -6.69
CA LEU A 47 -1.48 -2.68 -5.27
C LEU A 47 -0.06 -2.37 -4.80
N ILE A 48 0.04 -1.50 -3.80
CA ILE A 48 1.28 -1.18 -3.10
C ILE A 48 1.36 -2.00 -1.81
N LYS A 49 2.50 -2.65 -1.63
CA LYS A 49 2.77 -3.55 -0.51
C LYS A 49 4.07 -3.15 0.15
N MET A 50 4.02 -2.86 1.45
CA MET A 50 5.21 -2.65 2.26
C MET A 50 6.00 -3.97 2.40
N ASN A 51 7.27 -3.94 2.82
CA ASN A 51 7.98 -5.17 3.21
C ASN A 51 7.76 -5.45 4.70
N ARG A 52 7.48 -6.71 5.04
CA ARG A 52 7.31 -7.11 6.44
C ARG A 52 8.67 -7.35 7.09
N ILE A 53 8.94 -6.70 8.22
CA ILE A 53 10.18 -6.81 8.97
C ILE A 53 9.83 -7.20 10.41
N ILE A 54 10.53 -8.20 10.96
CA ILE A 54 10.25 -8.70 12.30
C ILE A 54 10.53 -7.58 13.32
N GLY A 55 9.59 -7.34 14.23
CA GLY A 55 9.72 -6.34 15.28
C GLY A 55 9.59 -4.88 14.82
N LEU A 56 9.33 -4.61 13.55
CA LEU A 56 9.15 -3.26 13.05
C LEU A 56 7.90 -2.61 13.66
N LYS A 57 8.08 -1.42 14.24
CA LYS A 57 7.01 -0.56 14.77
C LYS A 57 7.22 0.86 14.24
N PRO A 58 6.56 1.26 13.14
CA PRO A 58 6.68 2.61 12.59
C PRO A 58 6.11 3.63 13.57
N ALA A 59 6.92 4.56 14.07
CA ALA A 59 6.43 5.70 14.84
C ALA A 59 5.66 6.64 13.91
N GLY A 60 4.60 7.30 14.41
CA GLY A 60 3.67 8.06 13.56
C GLY A 60 2.61 7.16 12.91
N ASP A 61 1.91 7.64 11.89
CA ASP A 61 0.84 6.93 11.19
C ASP A 61 1.26 6.67 9.73
N PRO A 62 1.77 5.45 9.42
CA PRO A 62 2.33 5.17 8.11
C PRO A 62 1.24 5.17 7.04
N GLN A 63 1.49 5.91 5.95
CA GLN A 63 0.59 6.01 4.81
C GLN A 63 1.35 5.94 3.49
N ILE A 64 0.74 5.36 2.46
CA ILE A 64 1.29 5.38 1.11
C ILE A 64 0.85 6.67 0.41
N ASN A 65 1.81 7.50 0.03
CA ASN A 65 1.58 8.68 -0.78
C ASN A 65 2.29 8.53 -2.12
N CYS A 66 1.54 8.61 -3.22
CA CYS A 66 2.05 8.52 -4.58
C CYS A 66 1.91 9.85 -5.32
N THR A 67 2.92 10.19 -6.10
CA THR A 67 2.94 11.35 -6.98
C THR A 67 3.33 10.94 -8.40
N THR A 68 2.84 11.69 -9.38
CA THR A 68 3.26 11.55 -10.78
C THR A 68 4.39 12.53 -11.08
N LYS A 69 5.42 12.09 -11.78
CA LYS A 69 6.47 12.98 -12.30
C LYS A 69 6.02 13.56 -13.63
N GLY A 70 5.97 14.89 -13.74
CA GLY A 70 5.62 15.62 -14.97
C GLY A 70 4.71 16.82 -14.71
N GLU A 71 4.32 17.53 -15.76
CA GLU A 71 3.43 18.71 -15.67
C GLU A 71 1.97 18.33 -15.35
N ASN A 72 1.57 17.10 -15.68
CA ASN A 72 0.21 16.60 -15.43
C ASN A 72 0.15 15.82 -14.11
N SER A 73 -0.27 16.51 -13.04
CA SER A 73 -0.62 15.85 -11.79
C SER A 73 -1.90 15.03 -11.98
N LEU A 74 -1.80 13.70 -11.83
CA LEU A 74 -2.96 12.81 -11.90
C LEU A 74 -3.66 12.73 -10.55
N GLN A 75 -4.99 12.68 -10.57
CA GLN A 75 -5.74 12.35 -9.38
C GLN A 75 -5.61 10.85 -9.10
N ILE A 76 -5.14 10.52 -7.90
CA ILE A 76 -4.97 9.15 -7.43
C ILE A 76 -5.95 8.92 -6.28
N GLN A 77 -6.76 7.87 -6.38
CA GLN A 77 -7.66 7.46 -5.31
C GLN A 77 -7.08 6.25 -4.57
N TYR A 78 -7.04 6.30 -3.24
CA TYR A 78 -6.47 5.24 -2.40
C TYR A 78 -7.54 4.40 -1.70
N PHE A 79 -7.23 3.12 -1.51
CA PHE A 79 -8.02 2.19 -0.70
C PHE A 79 -7.10 1.29 0.16
N PRO A 80 -7.24 1.29 1.50
CA PRO A 80 -8.14 2.11 2.30
C PRO A 80 -7.89 3.61 2.11
N GLN A 81 -8.85 4.44 2.54
CA GLN A 81 -8.80 5.89 2.37
C GLN A 81 -7.47 6.46 2.89
N ASP A 82 -6.95 7.47 2.19
CA ASP A 82 -5.66 8.14 2.46
C ASP A 82 -4.42 7.23 2.42
N GLY A 83 -4.56 5.99 1.95
CA GLY A 83 -3.46 5.06 1.82
C GLY A 83 -2.88 4.60 3.17
N HIS A 84 -3.66 4.71 4.25
CA HIS A 84 -3.22 4.36 5.58
C HIS A 84 -2.93 2.87 5.76
N ILE A 85 -1.85 2.59 6.50
CA ILE A 85 -1.51 1.25 6.97
C ILE A 85 -1.69 1.24 8.49
N ASP A 86 -2.78 0.64 8.96
CA ASP A 86 -3.13 0.66 10.38
C ASP A 86 -2.04 0.00 11.26
N LYS A 87 -1.75 0.64 12.41
CA LYS A 87 -0.80 0.16 13.42
C LYS A 87 -1.11 -1.25 13.93
N MET A 88 -2.35 -1.71 13.86
CA MET A 88 -2.73 -3.06 14.31
C MET A 88 -2.04 -4.18 13.53
N TYR A 89 -1.51 -3.89 12.34
CA TYR A 89 -0.72 -4.86 11.57
C TYR A 89 0.76 -4.95 12.00
N PHE A 90 1.15 -4.17 13.01
CA PHE A 90 2.50 -4.12 13.56
C PHE A 90 2.51 -4.44 15.07
N PRO A 91 3.61 -5.02 15.60
CA PRO A 91 4.76 -5.53 14.85
C PRO A 91 4.47 -6.88 14.19
N TYR A 92 5.23 -7.20 13.13
CA TYR A 92 5.26 -8.55 12.58
C TYR A 92 6.18 -9.43 13.45
N TYR A 93 5.70 -10.61 13.85
CA TYR A 93 6.47 -11.52 14.72
C TYR A 93 7.21 -12.65 13.98
N GLY A 94 7.17 -12.65 12.64
CA GLY A 94 7.81 -13.70 11.83
C GLY A 94 6.89 -14.88 11.52
N LYS A 95 7.19 -15.62 10.44
CA LYS A 95 6.30 -16.67 9.90
C LYS A 95 6.10 -17.83 10.88
N LYS A 96 7.10 -18.16 11.69
CA LYS A 96 7.02 -19.25 12.69
C LYS A 96 6.09 -18.91 13.85
N ALA A 97 6.21 -17.69 14.38
CA ALA A 97 5.42 -17.25 15.52
C ALA A 97 4.02 -16.77 15.10
N GLN A 98 3.85 -16.23 13.88
CA GLN A 98 2.61 -15.61 13.42
C GLN A 98 2.24 -16.12 12.02
N SER A 99 1.93 -17.42 11.92
CA SER A 99 1.72 -18.13 10.65
C SER A 99 0.54 -17.60 9.83
N GLY A 100 -0.53 -17.15 10.50
CA GLY A 100 -1.71 -16.55 9.87
C GLY A 100 -1.58 -15.08 9.47
N TYR A 101 -0.38 -14.50 9.56
CA TYR A 101 -0.17 -13.09 9.19
C TYR A 101 -0.37 -12.86 7.69
N VAL A 102 -1.33 -11.99 7.38
CA VAL A 102 -1.55 -11.43 6.05
C VAL A 102 -1.11 -9.98 6.05
N GLN A 103 -0.32 -9.60 5.05
CA GLN A 103 0.23 -8.26 4.96
C GLN A 103 -0.87 -7.28 4.51
N PRO A 104 -1.02 -6.11 5.18
CA PRO A 104 -1.93 -5.07 4.69
C PRO A 104 -1.46 -4.54 3.34
N LEU A 105 -2.44 -4.20 2.50
CA LEU A 105 -2.24 -3.67 1.16
C LEU A 105 -2.90 -2.31 1.05
N VAL A 106 -2.34 -1.46 0.19
CA VAL A 106 -2.98 -0.23 -0.27
C VAL A 106 -3.16 -0.34 -1.77
N ALA A 107 -4.39 -0.23 -2.25
CA ALA A 107 -4.66 -0.03 -3.66
C ALA A 107 -4.62 1.45 -3.99
N MET A 108 -4.03 1.78 -5.13
CA MET A 108 -4.15 3.08 -5.77
C MET A 108 -4.85 2.91 -7.11
N ASN A 109 -5.83 3.75 -7.38
CA ASN A 109 -6.58 3.78 -8.62
C ASN A 109 -6.24 5.09 -9.34
N LEU A 110 -5.66 4.99 -10.52
CA LEU A 110 -5.30 6.15 -11.33
C LEU A 110 -6.52 6.63 -12.12
N LEU A 111 -6.96 7.86 -11.86
CA LEU A 111 -8.05 8.48 -12.59
C LEU A 111 -7.49 9.17 -13.83
N LEU A 112 -7.42 8.44 -14.93
CA LEU A 112 -6.89 8.92 -16.21
C LEU A 112 -7.95 9.71 -16.99
N SER A 113 -7.54 10.85 -17.54
CA SER A 113 -8.27 11.64 -18.54
C SER A 113 -7.74 11.35 -19.95
N LYS A 114 -8.44 11.83 -20.99
CA LYS A 114 -8.05 11.61 -22.39
C LYS A 114 -6.62 12.03 -22.70
N GLU A 115 -6.13 13.08 -22.05
CA GLU A 115 -4.78 13.61 -22.23
C GLU A 115 -3.69 12.68 -21.69
N ASN A 116 -4.05 11.70 -20.86
CA ASN A 116 -3.09 10.80 -20.23
C ASN A 116 -2.90 9.48 -20.97
N TYR A 117 -3.77 9.18 -21.95
CA TYR A 117 -3.63 7.98 -22.78
C TYR A 117 -2.45 8.13 -23.75
N ASN A 118 -1.82 7.00 -24.08
CA ASN A 118 -0.65 6.92 -24.95
C ASN A 118 0.56 7.76 -24.47
N GLN A 119 0.58 8.15 -23.19
CA GLN A 119 1.70 8.82 -22.53
C GLN A 119 2.35 7.94 -21.47
N ASP A 120 3.68 8.01 -21.37
CA ASP A 120 4.43 7.35 -20.30
C ASP A 120 4.30 8.12 -18.98
N ILE A 121 3.52 7.57 -18.05
CA ILE A 121 3.31 8.14 -16.72
C ILE A 121 4.28 7.49 -15.75
N THR A 122 5.17 8.27 -15.15
CA THR A 122 6.03 7.78 -14.06
C THR A 122 5.39 8.08 -12.72
N VAL A 123 5.06 7.04 -11.95
CA VAL A 123 4.51 7.13 -10.61
C VAL A 123 5.60 6.82 -9.59
N GLU A 124 5.70 7.63 -8.55
CA GLU A 124 6.55 7.36 -7.39
C GLU A 124 5.70 7.34 -6.12
N CYS A 125 5.70 6.21 -5.41
CA CYS A 125 5.02 6.03 -4.14
C CYS A 125 6.03 5.96 -3.00
N ARG A 126 5.71 6.57 -1.86
CA ARG A 126 6.54 6.62 -0.65
C ARG A 126 5.71 6.30 0.59
N VAL A 127 6.35 5.77 1.63
CA VAL A 127 5.72 5.57 2.94
C VAL A 127 5.91 6.83 3.79
N GLU A 128 4.88 7.66 3.91
CA GLU A 128 4.91 8.91 4.69
C GLU A 128 4.25 8.76 6.06
N GLY A 129 4.17 9.86 6.81
CA GLY A 129 3.50 9.91 8.13
C GLY A 129 4.21 9.13 9.24
N SER A 130 5.38 8.55 8.95
CA SER A 130 6.15 7.76 9.91
C SER A 130 7.66 8.07 9.89
N ASN A 131 8.39 7.48 10.83
CA ASN A 131 9.85 7.60 10.91
C ASN A 131 10.61 6.66 9.95
N LEU A 132 9.92 6.01 9.01
CA LEU A 132 10.53 5.10 8.04
C LEU A 132 11.36 5.88 7.01
N LYS A 133 12.56 5.36 6.70
CA LYS A 133 13.48 5.99 5.75
C LYS A 133 12.98 5.78 4.31
N ASN A 134 12.80 6.89 3.58
CA ASN A 134 12.36 6.88 2.17
C ASN A 134 13.44 7.30 1.17
N ASN A 135 14.58 7.80 1.65
CA ASN A 135 15.64 8.35 0.81
C ASN A 135 16.96 7.63 1.07
N ASP A 136 17.31 6.74 0.17
CA ASP A 136 18.64 6.12 0.10
C ASP A 136 19.11 6.07 -1.35
N ASP A 137 20.34 6.52 -1.61
CA ASP A 137 20.89 6.58 -2.96
C ASP A 137 21.34 5.21 -3.47
N ARG A 138 21.63 4.28 -2.55
CA ARG A 138 22.05 2.91 -2.89
C ARG A 138 20.85 1.99 -3.04
N ASP A 139 19.82 2.15 -2.20
CA ASP A 139 18.57 1.39 -2.29
C ASP A 139 17.39 2.28 -2.70
N LYS A 140 17.11 2.30 -4.00
CA LYS A 140 15.99 3.06 -4.57
C LYS A 140 14.61 2.52 -4.16
N PHE A 141 14.53 1.32 -3.55
CA PHE A 141 13.29 0.72 -3.09
C PHE A 141 13.08 0.80 -1.57
N LEU A 142 14.01 1.43 -0.84
CA LEU A 142 13.87 1.64 0.59
C LEU A 142 12.82 2.72 0.88
N GLY A 143 11.64 2.28 1.34
CA GLY A 143 10.53 3.17 1.70
C GLY A 143 9.82 3.83 0.50
N ARG A 144 10.27 3.56 -0.73
CA ARG A 144 9.66 4.08 -1.95
C ARG A 144 9.63 3.06 -3.07
N VAL A 145 8.77 3.25 -4.04
CA VAL A 145 8.74 2.48 -5.29
C VAL A 145 8.41 3.40 -6.45
N THR A 146 9.13 3.25 -7.55
CA THR A 146 8.87 4.00 -8.80
C THR A 146 8.56 3.01 -9.90
N PHE A 147 7.52 3.28 -10.67
CA PHE A 147 7.15 2.48 -11.83
C PHE A 147 6.59 3.36 -12.93
N ARG A 148 6.60 2.83 -14.17
CA ARG A 148 6.02 3.50 -15.34
C ARG A 148 4.76 2.79 -15.75
N LEU A 149 3.77 3.58 -16.16
CA LEU A 149 2.50 3.12 -16.69
C LEU A 149 2.30 3.76 -18.07
N LEU A 150 1.93 2.94 -19.04
CA LEU A 150 1.42 3.37 -20.33
C LEU A 150 0.05 2.71 -20.50
N VAL A 151 -0.98 3.53 -20.61
CA VAL A 151 -2.33 3.06 -20.94
C VAL A 151 -2.63 3.51 -22.35
N THR A 152 -2.84 2.55 -23.24
CA THR A 152 -3.19 2.82 -24.64
C THR A 152 -4.71 2.89 -24.79
N GLU A 153 -5.16 3.64 -25.79
CA GLU A 153 -6.58 3.69 -26.19
C GLU A 153 -7.05 2.35 -26.79
#